data_AF-A0A7C5DV73-F1
#
_entry.id   AF-A0A7C5DV73-F1
#
_cell.length_a   1.000
_cell.length_b   1.000
_cell.length_c   1.000
_cell.angle_alpha   90.00
_cell.angle_beta   90.00
_cell.angle_gamma   90.00
#
_symmetry.space_group_name_H-M   'P 1'
#
loop_
_entity.id
_entity.type
_entity.pdbx_description
1 polymer ?
#
loop_
_entity_poly.entity_id
_entity_poly.type
_entity_poly.pdbx_seq_one_letter_code
_entity_poly.pdbx_strand_id
1 'polypeptide(L)'
;MIALYFIVIFTGVVVAHELGHYLFAKLFGVKVLEFAIGFGPKLFSIKGKETTFSIKLIPLGGYVRMAGEDLESLEKDAESVPKEQLFNSKPSWQRFLIAFSGPLFSILAGFLIFAIAGAIWGFPEVIVERVQPNSPAYYAGLQSGDRIVSVDGKTLIESSVLSRKIKNGKELNIVVERNGNPVELNIKPQLLPESAVFVLEDVTGSPGNKLLKVDRAPVSNGYSNIAQMFQPGEIVELIFENGKKIRATLKNLSISEPYFALGIYYASFEPVFNTDVESFKAGDRIVRVNDFLINDGLDFSYFVQGISTDQSTMYLYFTGDTLDKALQGFPENLEIEVLRNGHPVIINTAKSDFISILGMPNVFRQGFNYWYPGNVFEAFSLGVKWAMELLRT
;
A
#
# COMPACT_ATOMS: atom_id res chain seq x y z
N MET A 1 17.64 -5.82 10.41
CA MET A 1 16.30 -6.22 10.86
C MET A 1 15.54 -7.01 9.79
N ILE A 2 15.43 -6.53 8.55
CA ILE A 2 14.71 -7.22 7.45
C ILE A 2 15.22 -8.65 7.19
N ALA A 3 16.55 -8.84 7.10
CA ALA A 3 17.14 -10.17 6.88
C ALA A 3 16.79 -11.17 7.99
N LEU A 4 16.66 -10.71 9.25
CA LEU A 4 16.28 -11.56 10.36
C LEU A 4 14.82 -12.03 10.23
N TYR A 5 13.90 -11.11 9.94
CA TYR A 5 12.49 -11.48 9.69
C TYR A 5 12.35 -12.42 8.51
N PHE A 6 13.11 -12.18 7.43
CA PHE A 6 13.14 -13.08 6.29
C PHE A 6 13.56 -14.50 6.68
N ILE A 7 14.66 -14.65 7.41
CA ILE A 7 15.15 -15.96 7.86
C ILE A 7 14.09 -16.65 8.72
N VAL A 8 13.52 -15.96 9.71
CA VAL A 8 12.51 -16.54 10.62
C VAL A 8 11.26 -17.01 9.86
N ILE A 9 10.70 -16.16 9.00
CA ILE A 9 9.51 -16.48 8.22
C ILE A 9 9.80 -17.62 7.24
N PHE A 10 10.92 -17.54 6.52
CA PHE A 10 11.33 -18.55 5.55
C PHE A 10 11.54 -19.91 6.22
N THR A 11 12.30 -19.99 7.31
CA THR A 11 12.49 -21.22 8.06
C THR A 11 11.15 -21.75 8.57
N GLY A 12 10.26 -20.89 9.07
CA GLY A 12 8.92 -21.31 9.51
C GLY A 12 8.08 -21.96 8.39
N VAL A 13 8.08 -21.36 7.19
CA VAL A 13 7.37 -21.89 6.02
C VAL A 13 7.98 -23.21 5.55
N VAL A 14 9.31 -23.34 5.55
CA VAL A 14 9.97 -24.59 5.19
C VAL A 14 9.69 -25.68 6.23
N VAL A 15 9.72 -25.38 7.52
CA VAL A 15 9.35 -26.36 8.56
C VAL A 15 7.91 -26.83 8.36
N ALA A 16 6.99 -25.94 8.02
CA ALA A 16 5.62 -26.32 7.68
C ALA A 16 5.55 -27.18 6.41
N HIS A 17 6.36 -26.87 5.39
CA HIS A 17 6.50 -27.69 4.17
C HIS A 17 6.90 -29.13 4.51
N GLU A 18 8.02 -29.28 5.23
CA GLU A 18 8.50 -30.59 5.65
C GLU A 18 7.49 -31.30 6.55
N LEU A 19 6.80 -30.56 7.42
CA LEU A 19 5.74 -31.11 8.27
C LEU A 19 4.60 -31.73 7.44
N GLY A 20 4.23 -31.13 6.31
CA GLY A 20 3.25 -31.69 5.38
C GLY A 20 3.67 -33.09 4.90
N HIS A 21 4.87 -33.19 4.32
CA HIS A 21 5.43 -34.46 3.87
C HIS A 21 5.48 -35.50 5.00
N TYR A 22 5.97 -35.09 6.17
CA TYR A 22 6.05 -35.95 7.35
C TYR A 22 4.69 -36.51 7.77
N LEU A 23 3.68 -35.65 7.91
CA LEU A 23 2.35 -36.05 8.38
C LEU A 23 1.70 -37.04 7.42
N PHE A 24 1.78 -36.79 6.11
CA PHE A 24 1.20 -37.70 5.11
C PHE A 24 2.00 -39.00 4.97
N ALA A 25 3.32 -38.95 5.07
CA ALA A 25 4.16 -40.15 5.12
C ALA A 25 3.78 -41.04 6.31
N LYS A 26 3.66 -40.46 7.50
CA LYS A 26 3.22 -41.17 8.71
C LYS A 26 1.78 -41.69 8.59
N LEU A 27 0.87 -40.90 8.02
CA LEU A 27 -0.53 -41.29 7.79
C LEU A 27 -0.66 -42.52 6.90
N PHE A 28 0.14 -42.62 5.84
CA PHE A 28 0.16 -43.79 4.95
C PHE A 28 1.10 -44.90 5.41
N GLY A 29 1.68 -44.78 6.61
CA GLY A 29 2.56 -45.80 7.18
C GLY A 29 3.92 -45.93 6.50
N VAL A 30 4.39 -44.88 5.83
CA VAL A 30 5.78 -44.77 5.34
C VAL A 30 6.70 -44.48 6.53
N LYS A 31 7.82 -45.18 6.61
CA LYS A 31 8.81 -44.94 7.66
C LYS A 31 9.62 -43.69 7.32
N VAL A 32 9.57 -42.71 8.21
CA VAL A 32 10.41 -41.51 8.12
C VAL A 32 11.63 -41.69 9.00
N LEU A 33 12.82 -41.68 8.39
CA LEU A 33 14.09 -41.96 9.05
C LEU A 33 14.65 -40.72 9.75
N GLU A 34 14.54 -39.56 9.11
CA GLU A 34 14.96 -38.28 9.68
C GLU A 34 14.04 -37.14 9.24
N PHE A 35 13.68 -36.27 10.18
CA PHE A 35 13.09 -34.97 9.93
C PHE A 35 14.12 -33.92 10.34
N ALA A 36 14.64 -33.16 9.38
CA ALA A 36 15.70 -32.19 9.61
C ALA A 36 15.23 -30.77 9.32
N ILE A 37 15.54 -29.86 10.25
CA ILE A 37 15.41 -28.42 10.05
C ILE A 37 16.80 -27.87 9.73
N GLY A 38 16.93 -27.26 8.54
CA GLY A 38 18.19 -26.72 8.03
C GLY A 38 19.09 -27.74 7.31
N PHE A 39 20.29 -27.27 6.95
CA PHE A 39 21.32 -28.04 6.24
C PHE A 39 22.69 -27.97 6.95
N GLY A 40 23.63 -28.80 6.48
CA GLY A 40 25.00 -28.85 6.98
C GLY A 40 25.18 -29.73 8.22
N PRO A 41 26.18 -29.44 9.08
CA PRO A 41 26.46 -30.25 10.25
C PRO A 41 25.30 -30.22 11.25
N LYS A 42 25.04 -31.35 11.90
CA LYS A 42 24.01 -31.49 12.94
C LYS A 42 24.46 -30.73 14.18
N LEU A 43 23.65 -29.76 14.62
CA LEU A 43 23.86 -29.08 15.89
C LEU A 43 23.25 -29.88 17.04
N PHE A 44 22.04 -30.37 16.83
CA PHE A 44 21.29 -31.10 17.83
C PHE A 44 20.38 -32.13 17.17
N SER A 45 20.19 -33.29 17.81
CA SER A 45 19.25 -34.30 17.32
C SER A 45 18.65 -35.10 18.47
N ILE A 46 17.35 -35.35 18.38
CA ILE A 46 16.61 -36.21 19.30
C ILE A 46 16.11 -37.43 18.53
N LYS A 47 16.41 -38.62 19.04
CA LYS A 47 15.88 -39.87 18.48
C LYS A 47 14.45 -40.07 19.02
N GLY A 48 13.46 -39.90 18.15
CA GLY A 48 12.06 -40.26 18.45
C GLY A 48 11.84 -41.77 18.39
N LYS A 49 10.58 -42.21 18.41
CA LYS A 49 10.23 -43.64 18.33
C LYS A 49 10.74 -44.29 17.06
N GLU A 50 10.45 -43.67 15.91
CA GLU A 50 10.84 -44.15 14.58
C GLU A 50 11.65 -43.13 13.80
N THR A 51 11.41 -41.85 14.04
CA THR A 51 12.02 -40.73 13.31
C THR A 51 13.02 -40.00 14.19
N THR A 52 14.20 -39.71 13.64
CA THR A 52 15.16 -38.80 14.27
C THR A 52 14.81 -37.37 13.89
N PHE A 53 14.64 -36.47 14.86
CA PHE A 53 14.45 -35.05 14.63
C PHE A 53 15.78 -34.34 14.80
N SER A 54 16.24 -33.58 13.81
CA SER A 54 17.51 -32.87 13.86
C SER A 54 17.40 -31.39 13.49
N ILE A 55 18.23 -30.57 14.15
CA ILE A 55 18.43 -29.16 13.84
C ILE A 55 19.87 -29.02 13.37
N LYS A 56 20.05 -28.39 12.21
CA LYS A 56 21.34 -28.23 11.54
C LYS A 56 21.79 -26.77 11.50
N LEU A 57 23.07 -26.55 11.25
CA LEU A 57 23.71 -25.24 11.35
C LEU A 57 23.10 -24.17 10.45
N ILE A 58 22.72 -24.53 9.22
CA ILE A 58 22.24 -23.57 8.22
C ILE A 58 20.70 -23.61 8.23
N PRO A 59 19.99 -22.58 8.75
CA PRO A 59 18.53 -22.61 8.90
C PRO A 59 17.75 -22.37 7.59
N LEU A 60 18.44 -22.39 6.43
CA LEU A 60 17.87 -22.13 5.12
C LEU A 60 17.44 -23.43 4.43
N GLY A 61 16.41 -24.08 4.95
CA GLY A 61 15.84 -25.29 4.36
C GLY A 61 15.46 -26.36 5.38
N GLY A 62 15.25 -27.56 4.90
CA GLY A 62 14.91 -28.74 5.67
C GLY A 62 14.76 -29.94 4.74
N TYR A 63 14.58 -31.13 5.33
CA TYR A 63 14.18 -32.31 4.56
C TYR A 63 13.50 -33.36 5.45
N VAL A 64 12.59 -34.12 4.85
CA VAL A 64 12.04 -35.36 5.41
C VAL A 64 12.60 -36.55 4.65
N ARG A 65 13.51 -37.30 5.26
CA ARG A 65 14.09 -38.50 4.64
C ARG A 65 13.18 -39.70 4.84
N MET A 66 12.51 -40.13 3.78
CA MET A 66 11.61 -41.28 3.79
C MET A 66 12.33 -42.56 3.35
N ALA A 67 12.00 -43.69 3.98
CA ALA A 67 12.55 -44.98 3.60
C ALA A 67 12.10 -45.37 2.19
N GLY A 68 13.06 -45.68 1.32
CA GLY A 68 12.79 -46.07 -0.06
C GLY A 68 12.17 -44.98 -0.93
N GLU A 69 12.48 -43.72 -0.66
CA GLU A 69 12.25 -42.58 -1.57
C GLU A 69 13.37 -42.48 -2.62
N ASP A 70 14.62 -42.56 -2.18
CA ASP A 70 15.80 -42.46 -3.03
C ASP A 70 16.24 -43.83 -3.57
N LEU A 71 16.36 -43.93 -4.89
CA LEU A 71 16.71 -45.15 -5.61
C LEU A 71 18.05 -45.73 -5.17
N GLU A 72 19.03 -44.88 -4.82
CA GLU A 72 20.36 -45.32 -4.39
C GLU A 72 20.36 -45.93 -2.98
N SER A 73 19.40 -45.53 -2.16
CA SER A 73 19.25 -46.01 -0.77
C SER A 73 18.24 -47.16 -0.63
N LEU A 74 17.52 -47.50 -1.70
CA LEU A 74 16.43 -48.48 -1.68
C LEU A 74 16.83 -49.85 -1.14
N GLU A 75 17.97 -50.39 -1.60
CA GLU A 75 18.42 -51.72 -1.17
C GLU A 75 18.74 -51.74 0.33
N LYS A 76 19.46 -50.72 0.82
CA LYS A 76 19.81 -50.56 2.24
C LYS A 76 18.58 -50.33 3.12
N ASP A 77 17.62 -49.54 2.64
CA ASP A 77 16.38 -49.31 3.36
C ASP A 77 15.53 -50.59 3.38
N ALA A 78 15.46 -51.35 2.29
CA ALA A 78 14.70 -52.60 2.19
C ALA A 78 15.27 -53.75 3.06
N GLU A 79 16.56 -53.70 3.45
CA GLU A 79 17.15 -54.62 4.41
C GLU A 79 16.68 -54.37 5.85
N SER A 80 16.36 -53.12 6.20
CA SER A 80 16.13 -52.68 7.59
C SER A 80 14.71 -52.16 7.85
N VAL A 81 13.90 -52.02 6.81
CA VAL A 81 12.54 -51.48 6.84
C VAL A 81 11.60 -52.44 6.10
N PRO A 82 10.47 -52.85 6.72
CA PRO A 82 9.49 -53.69 6.03
C PRO A 82 9.03 -53.08 4.71
N LYS A 83 8.82 -53.90 3.68
CA LYS A 83 8.45 -53.44 2.34
C LYS A 83 7.20 -52.57 2.36
N GLU A 84 6.25 -52.87 3.24
CA GLU A 84 5.00 -52.13 3.40
C GLU A 84 5.21 -50.72 3.95
N GLN A 85 6.39 -50.41 4.51
CA GLN A 85 6.73 -49.09 5.04
C GLN A 85 7.64 -48.26 4.11
N LEU A 86 8.01 -48.81 2.95
CA LEU A 86 8.78 -48.09 1.95
C LEU A 86 7.88 -47.14 1.16
N PHE A 87 8.39 -45.95 0.81
CA PHE A 87 7.66 -44.98 -0.02
C PHE A 87 7.29 -45.58 -1.38
N ASN A 88 8.24 -46.23 -2.05
CA ASN A 88 8.04 -46.81 -3.38
C ASN A 88 7.08 -48.02 -3.44
N SER A 89 6.73 -48.63 -2.31
CA SER A 89 5.71 -49.69 -2.29
C SER A 89 4.28 -49.16 -2.20
N LYS A 90 4.10 -47.85 -1.95
CA LYS A 90 2.78 -47.23 -1.82
C LYS A 90 2.12 -47.00 -3.18
N PRO A 91 0.78 -47.12 -3.26
CA PRO A 91 0.02 -46.71 -4.43
C PRO A 91 0.38 -45.30 -4.89
N SER A 92 0.37 -45.06 -6.21
CA SER A 92 0.78 -43.78 -6.80
C SER A 92 0.02 -42.57 -6.27
N TRP A 93 -1.26 -42.72 -5.92
CA TRP A 93 -2.05 -41.63 -5.33
C TRP A 93 -1.58 -41.26 -3.91
N GLN A 94 -1.10 -42.22 -3.12
CA GLN A 94 -0.54 -41.94 -1.78
C GLN A 94 0.79 -41.22 -1.91
N ARG A 95 1.66 -41.70 -2.81
CA ARG A 95 2.94 -41.04 -3.12
C ARG A 95 2.72 -39.61 -3.61
N PHE A 96 1.73 -39.40 -4.47
CA PHE A 96 1.33 -38.07 -4.93
C PHE A 96 0.88 -37.18 -3.76
N LEU A 97 0.00 -37.66 -2.87
CA LEU A 97 -0.45 -36.86 -1.72
C LEU A 97 0.69 -36.53 -0.76
N ILE A 98 1.63 -37.46 -0.54
CA ILE A 98 2.84 -37.18 0.25
C ILE A 98 3.64 -36.06 -0.43
N ALA A 99 3.94 -36.17 -1.72
CA ALA A 99 4.69 -35.15 -2.46
C ALA A 99 3.96 -33.80 -2.54
N PHE A 100 2.65 -33.80 -2.68
CA PHE A 100 1.84 -32.57 -2.74
C PHE A 100 1.64 -31.90 -1.37
N SER A 101 1.66 -32.68 -0.29
CA SER A 101 1.39 -32.16 1.05
C SER A 101 2.39 -31.09 1.50
N GLY A 102 3.65 -31.13 1.05
CA GLY A 102 4.63 -30.09 1.33
C GLY A 102 4.20 -28.71 0.81
N PRO A 103 4.04 -28.54 -0.52
CA PRO A 103 3.53 -27.30 -1.10
C PRO A 103 2.19 -26.85 -0.50
N LEU A 104 1.27 -27.79 -0.25
CA LEU A 104 -0.02 -27.48 0.38
C LEU A 104 0.18 -26.86 1.78
N PHE A 105 1.03 -27.44 2.63
CA PHE A 105 1.30 -26.92 3.96
C PHE A 105 2.05 -25.58 3.92
N SER A 106 2.89 -25.33 2.92
CA SER A 106 3.48 -23.99 2.72
C SER A 106 2.42 -22.93 2.45
N ILE A 107 1.42 -23.22 1.61
CA ILE A 107 0.31 -22.31 1.33
C ILE A 107 -0.51 -22.05 2.61
N LEU A 108 -0.83 -23.11 3.36
CA LEU A 108 -1.55 -23.00 4.63
C LEU A 108 -0.76 -22.19 5.68
N ALA A 109 0.55 -22.42 5.76
CA ALA A 109 1.44 -21.64 6.62
C ALA A 109 1.47 -20.17 6.21
N GLY A 110 1.46 -19.86 4.91
CA GLY A 110 1.33 -18.50 4.41
C GLY A 110 0.07 -17.81 4.95
N PHE A 111 -1.11 -18.42 4.78
CA PHE A 111 -2.35 -17.86 5.34
C PHE A 111 -2.31 -17.68 6.85
N LEU A 112 -1.72 -18.64 7.58
CA LEU A 112 -1.55 -18.54 9.03
C LEU A 112 -0.60 -17.39 9.42
N ILE A 113 0.50 -17.19 8.69
CA ILE A 113 1.44 -16.09 8.91
C ILE A 113 0.75 -14.75 8.69
N PHE A 114 -0.05 -14.60 7.62
CA PHE A 114 -0.83 -13.38 7.40
C PHE A 114 -1.86 -13.13 8.50
N ALA A 115 -2.52 -14.18 9.00
CA ALA A 115 -3.44 -14.07 10.13
C ALA A 115 -2.75 -13.61 11.41
N ILE A 116 -1.58 -14.20 11.73
CA ILE A 116 -0.77 -13.82 12.90
C ILE A 116 -0.23 -12.39 12.73
N ALA A 117 0.28 -12.05 11.54
CA ALA A 117 0.79 -10.71 11.25
C ALA A 117 -0.32 -9.65 11.39
N GLY A 118 -1.51 -9.89 10.84
CA GLY A 118 -2.66 -9.00 11.02
C GLY A 118 -3.12 -8.88 12.47
N ALA A 119 -3.03 -9.96 13.27
CA ALA A 119 -3.35 -9.90 14.69
C ALA A 119 -2.33 -9.11 15.52
N ILE A 120 -1.03 -9.18 15.19
CA ILE A 120 0.05 -8.54 15.95
C ILE A 120 0.27 -7.09 15.50
N TRP A 121 0.27 -6.85 14.18
CA TRP A 121 0.57 -5.53 13.61
C TRP A 121 -0.67 -4.69 13.37
N GLY A 122 -1.84 -5.31 13.24
CA GLY A 122 -3.07 -4.61 12.89
C GLY A 122 -3.08 -4.17 11.42
N PHE A 123 -4.12 -3.43 11.06
CA PHE A 123 -4.32 -2.89 9.73
C PHE A 123 -4.51 -1.37 9.82
N PRO A 124 -3.94 -0.59 8.89
CA PRO A 124 -4.14 0.85 8.89
C PRO A 124 -5.62 1.18 8.67
N GLU A 125 -6.13 2.13 9.44
CA GLU A 125 -7.49 2.62 9.26
C GLU A 125 -7.61 3.42 7.96
N VAL A 126 -8.74 3.27 7.28
CA VAL A 126 -9.07 4.09 6.12
C VAL A 126 -9.91 5.28 6.60
N ILE A 127 -9.22 6.35 6.98
CA ILE A 127 -9.86 7.59 7.47
C ILE A 127 -10.10 8.54 6.30
N VAL A 128 -11.27 9.16 6.27
CA VAL A 128 -11.59 10.25 5.34
C VAL A 128 -10.95 11.54 5.85
N GLU A 129 -9.94 12.03 5.15
CA GLU A 129 -9.30 13.33 5.45
C GLU A 129 -10.22 14.48 5.06
N ARG A 130 -10.69 14.45 3.80
CA ARG A 130 -11.47 15.53 3.21
C ARG A 130 -12.52 14.97 2.27
N VAL A 131 -13.70 15.56 2.34
CA VAL A 131 -14.78 15.32 1.38
C VAL A 131 -14.90 16.53 0.48
N GLN A 132 -14.77 16.31 -0.82
CA GLN A 132 -14.86 17.37 -1.81
C GLN A 132 -16.30 17.92 -1.85
N PRO A 133 -16.51 19.25 -1.75
CA PRO A 133 -17.84 19.84 -1.89
C PRO A 133 -18.51 19.46 -3.22
N ASN A 134 -19.83 19.31 -3.20
CA ASN A 134 -20.64 18.95 -4.38
C ASN A 134 -20.28 17.60 -5.04
N SER A 135 -19.60 16.71 -4.32
CA SER A 135 -19.27 15.36 -4.78
C SER A 135 -20.31 14.31 -4.37
N PRO A 136 -20.31 13.11 -4.96
CA PRO A 136 -21.17 12.01 -4.51
C PRO A 136 -21.02 11.70 -3.01
N ALA A 137 -19.80 11.72 -2.47
CA ALA A 137 -19.57 11.50 -1.05
C ALA A 137 -20.17 12.61 -0.17
N TYR A 138 -20.08 13.86 -0.63
CA TYR A 138 -20.70 15.00 0.05
C TYR A 138 -22.22 14.85 0.15
N TYR A 139 -22.89 14.54 -0.97
CA TYR A 139 -24.34 14.37 -0.99
C TYR A 139 -24.82 13.14 -0.22
N ALA A 140 -24.00 12.09 -0.18
CA ALA A 140 -24.29 10.92 0.66
C ALA A 140 -24.11 11.21 2.16
N GLY A 141 -23.49 12.34 2.53
CA GLY A 141 -23.29 12.72 3.93
C GLY A 141 -22.06 12.10 4.58
N LEU A 142 -21.06 11.69 3.80
CA LEU A 142 -19.73 11.32 4.30
C LEU A 142 -19.04 12.56 4.89
N GLN A 143 -18.25 12.39 5.94
CA GLN A 143 -17.62 13.48 6.67
C GLN A 143 -16.11 13.23 6.87
N SER A 144 -15.35 14.32 7.05
CA SER A 144 -13.96 14.22 7.52
C SER A 144 -13.92 13.56 8.90
N GLY A 145 -12.96 12.68 9.11
CA GLY A 145 -12.81 11.86 10.32
C GLY A 145 -13.63 10.57 10.31
N ASP A 146 -14.49 10.33 9.32
CA ASP A 146 -15.17 9.03 9.18
C ASP A 146 -14.13 7.93 8.92
N ARG A 147 -14.20 6.85 9.71
CA ARG A 147 -13.43 5.64 9.46
C ARG A 147 -14.24 4.69 8.58
N ILE A 148 -13.74 4.38 7.39
CA ILE A 148 -14.41 3.44 6.49
C ILE A 148 -14.11 2.01 6.93
N VAL A 149 -15.15 1.30 7.40
CA VAL A 149 -15.03 -0.05 7.98
C VAL A 149 -15.30 -1.13 6.94
N SER A 150 -16.32 -0.94 6.09
CA SER A 150 -16.68 -1.95 5.09
C SER A 150 -17.31 -1.37 3.84
N VAL A 151 -17.24 -2.14 2.75
CA VAL A 151 -17.83 -1.80 1.45
C VAL A 151 -18.53 -3.03 0.88
N ASP A 152 -19.82 -2.94 0.61
CA ASP A 152 -20.72 -4.02 0.18
C ASP A 152 -20.62 -5.26 1.10
N GLY A 153 -20.72 -5.02 2.41
CA GLY A 153 -20.66 -6.06 3.45
C GLY A 153 -19.28 -6.72 3.64
N LYS A 154 -18.23 -6.21 2.98
CA LYS A 154 -16.85 -6.72 3.12
C LYS A 154 -15.98 -5.72 3.86
N THR A 155 -15.35 -6.18 4.94
CA THR A 155 -14.36 -5.39 5.72
C THR A 155 -13.29 -4.81 4.80
N LEU A 156 -13.01 -3.53 4.97
CA LEU A 156 -11.99 -2.81 4.23
C LEU A 156 -10.66 -2.90 4.99
N ILE A 157 -9.65 -3.51 4.36
CA ILE A 157 -8.32 -3.68 4.95
C ILE A 157 -7.37 -2.57 4.46
N GLU A 158 -7.63 -2.06 3.26
CA GLU A 158 -6.81 -1.04 2.60
C GLU A 158 -7.67 -0.17 1.68
N SER A 159 -7.27 1.09 1.50
CA SER A 159 -7.98 2.04 0.64
C SER A 159 -7.97 1.62 -0.85
N SER A 160 -6.99 0.82 -1.27
CA SER A 160 -6.88 0.36 -2.67
C SER A 160 -8.07 -0.51 -3.10
N VAL A 161 -8.65 -1.30 -2.17
CA VAL A 161 -9.87 -2.09 -2.40
C VAL A 161 -11.06 -1.19 -2.73
N LEU A 162 -11.24 -0.11 -1.97
CA LEU A 162 -12.31 0.85 -2.23
C LEU A 162 -12.08 1.57 -3.56
N SER A 163 -10.85 1.99 -3.87
CA SER A 163 -10.51 2.60 -5.17
C SER A 163 -10.84 1.67 -6.35
N ARG A 164 -10.57 0.36 -6.27
CA ARG A 164 -10.96 -0.61 -7.31
C ARG A 164 -12.47 -0.74 -7.44
N LYS A 165 -13.22 -0.71 -6.33
CA LYS A 165 -14.69 -0.76 -6.37
C LYS A 165 -15.30 0.49 -7.01
N ILE A 166 -14.77 1.67 -6.68
CA ILE A 166 -15.20 2.96 -7.26
C ILE A 166 -15.05 2.93 -8.78
N LYS A 167 -13.94 2.39 -9.31
CA LYS A 167 -13.68 2.28 -10.76
C LYS A 167 -14.77 1.53 -11.54
N ASN A 168 -15.55 0.67 -10.89
CA ASN A 168 -16.64 -0.05 -11.54
C ASN A 168 -17.89 0.81 -11.81
N GLY A 169 -17.97 2.02 -11.25
CA GLY A 169 -19.09 2.95 -11.44
C GLY A 169 -20.43 2.51 -10.86
N LYS A 170 -20.45 1.39 -10.12
CA LYS A 170 -21.65 0.86 -9.47
C LYS A 170 -21.86 1.54 -8.12
N GLU A 171 -23.12 1.61 -7.70
CA GLU A 171 -23.46 2.04 -6.35
C GLU A 171 -22.79 1.13 -5.31
N LEU A 172 -22.26 1.75 -4.27
CA LEU A 172 -21.52 1.12 -3.20
C LEU A 172 -22.27 1.34 -1.88
N ASN A 173 -22.46 0.27 -1.12
CA ASN A 173 -22.89 0.38 0.26
C ASN A 173 -21.64 0.49 1.15
N ILE A 174 -21.39 1.67 1.71
CA ILE A 174 -20.23 1.96 2.54
C ILE A 174 -20.69 2.10 3.98
N VAL A 175 -20.08 1.32 4.88
CA VAL A 175 -20.30 1.46 6.33
C VAL A 175 -19.10 2.18 6.92
N VAL A 176 -19.38 3.31 7.57
CA VAL A 176 -18.39 4.10 8.28
C VAL A 176 -18.64 4.06 9.78
N GLU A 177 -17.59 4.24 10.56
CA GLU A 177 -17.66 4.48 12.00
C GLU A 177 -17.48 5.98 12.23
N ARG A 178 -18.53 6.63 12.75
CA ARG A 178 -18.56 8.06 13.05
C ARG A 178 -18.83 8.24 14.55
N ASN A 179 -17.89 8.84 15.26
CA ASN A 179 -17.97 8.99 16.72
C ASN A 179 -18.28 7.65 17.44
N GLY A 180 -17.70 6.55 16.96
CA GLY A 180 -17.90 5.20 17.50
C GLY A 180 -19.21 4.52 17.11
N ASN A 181 -20.07 5.15 16.30
CA ASN A 181 -21.32 4.56 15.84
C ASN A 181 -21.24 4.18 14.36
N PRO A 182 -21.78 3.00 13.95
CA PRO A 182 -21.86 2.64 12.55
C PRO A 182 -22.90 3.50 11.82
N VAL A 183 -22.52 4.01 10.64
CA VAL A 183 -23.38 4.75 9.73
C VAL A 183 -23.28 4.10 8.35
N GLU A 184 -24.41 3.68 7.79
CA GLU A 184 -24.48 3.12 6.45
C GLU A 184 -24.81 4.20 5.42
N LEU A 185 -24.02 4.27 4.35
CA LEU A 185 -24.13 5.25 3.28
C LEU A 185 -24.16 4.52 1.93
N ASN A 186 -25.16 4.81 1.10
CA ASN A 186 -25.18 4.33 -0.28
C ASN A 186 -24.68 5.44 -1.20
N ILE A 187 -23.58 5.18 -1.91
CA ILE A 187 -22.90 6.20 -2.71
C ILE A 187 -22.69 5.67 -4.12
N LYS A 188 -23.21 6.41 -5.11
CA LYS A 188 -22.99 6.13 -6.53
C LYS A 188 -21.84 6.97 -7.06
N PRO A 189 -20.74 6.37 -7.54
CA PRO A 189 -19.65 7.12 -8.17
C PRO A 189 -20.12 7.94 -9.37
N GLN A 190 -19.55 9.13 -9.51
CA GLN A 190 -19.74 10.00 -10.67
C GLN A 190 -18.60 9.78 -11.66
N LEU A 191 -18.93 9.66 -12.94
CA LEU A 191 -17.93 9.67 -14.01
C LEU A 191 -17.39 11.10 -14.16
N LEU A 192 -16.12 11.29 -13.88
CA LEU A 192 -15.41 12.53 -14.16
C LEU A 192 -14.86 12.51 -15.59
N PRO A 193 -14.84 13.67 -16.27
CA PRO A 193 -14.24 13.79 -17.61
C PRO A 193 -12.73 13.58 -17.55
N GLU A 194 -12.07 13.66 -18.72
CA GLU A 194 -10.60 13.66 -18.80
C GLU A 194 -9.99 14.71 -17.86
N SER A 195 -8.89 14.33 -17.21
CA SER A 195 -8.08 15.25 -16.40
C SER A 195 -6.75 15.51 -17.08
N ALA A 196 -6.18 16.69 -16.87
CA ALA A 196 -4.88 17.06 -17.39
C ALA A 196 -4.01 17.75 -16.34
N VAL A 197 -2.72 17.44 -16.37
CA VAL A 197 -1.69 18.12 -15.58
C VAL A 197 -0.72 18.81 -16.55
N PHE A 198 -0.77 20.14 -16.57
CA PHE A 198 0.19 20.96 -17.30
C PHE A 198 1.36 21.28 -16.40
N VAL A 199 2.58 20.97 -16.85
CA VAL A 199 3.83 21.39 -16.21
C VAL A 199 4.42 22.52 -17.04
N LEU A 200 4.44 23.72 -16.47
CA LEU A 200 4.76 24.96 -17.16
C LEU A 200 5.99 25.61 -16.53
N GLU A 201 6.85 26.20 -17.36
CA GLU A 201 7.98 27.06 -16.93
C GLU A 201 7.83 28.46 -17.50
N ASP A 202 8.56 29.43 -16.92
CA ASP A 202 8.58 30.83 -17.37
C ASP A 202 7.17 31.44 -17.46
N VAL A 203 6.34 31.11 -16.46
CA VAL A 203 4.91 31.44 -16.44
C VAL A 203 4.71 32.94 -16.32
N THR A 204 3.95 33.51 -17.25
CA THR A 204 3.46 34.89 -17.20
C THR A 204 1.94 34.91 -17.16
N GLY A 205 1.38 35.76 -16.29
CA GLY A 205 -0.06 35.84 -16.05
C GLY A 205 -0.50 35.06 -14.81
N SER A 206 -1.81 34.82 -14.68
CA SER A 206 -2.38 34.07 -13.56
C SER A 206 -3.50 33.16 -14.04
N PRO A 207 -3.71 31.99 -13.41
CA PRO A 207 -4.77 31.11 -13.81
C PRO A 207 -6.15 31.69 -13.50
N GLY A 208 -7.13 31.34 -14.32
CA GLY A 208 -8.55 31.40 -14.00
C GLY A 208 -9.07 30.06 -13.50
N ASN A 209 -10.36 29.99 -13.19
CA ASN A 209 -10.97 28.76 -12.65
C ASN A 209 -11.38 27.75 -13.73
N LYS A 210 -11.64 28.21 -14.94
CA LYS A 210 -12.07 27.36 -16.07
C LYS A 210 -11.22 27.63 -17.30
N LEU A 211 -10.60 26.61 -17.85
CA LEU A 211 -9.79 26.65 -19.06
C LEU A 211 -10.70 26.48 -20.28
N LEU A 212 -10.72 27.48 -21.16
CA LEU A 212 -11.50 27.42 -22.40
C LEU A 212 -10.72 26.75 -23.52
N LYS A 213 -9.45 27.13 -23.69
CA LYS A 213 -8.61 26.64 -24.78
C LYS A 213 -7.13 26.78 -24.47
N VAL A 214 -6.33 25.95 -25.13
CA VAL A 214 -4.87 26.03 -25.19
C VAL A 214 -4.51 26.52 -26.60
N ASP A 215 -3.95 27.71 -26.69
CA ASP A 215 -3.76 28.48 -27.92
C ASP A 215 -5.05 28.57 -28.77
N ARG A 216 -5.12 27.77 -29.83
CA ARG A 216 -6.24 27.71 -30.76
C ARG A 216 -7.15 26.50 -30.52
N ALA A 217 -6.75 25.56 -29.66
CA ALA A 217 -7.43 24.30 -29.43
C ALA A 217 -8.39 24.38 -28.22
N PRO A 218 -9.72 24.34 -28.43
CA PRO A 218 -10.70 24.31 -27.34
C PRO A 218 -10.55 23.07 -26.45
N VAL A 219 -10.66 23.24 -25.13
CA VAL A 219 -10.66 22.12 -24.16
C VAL A 219 -11.82 21.16 -24.40
N SER A 220 -12.93 21.66 -24.96
CA SER A 220 -14.06 20.82 -25.40
C SER A 220 -13.68 19.75 -26.42
N ASN A 221 -12.53 19.86 -27.09
CA ASN A 221 -12.03 18.85 -28.02
C ASN A 221 -11.34 17.67 -27.30
N GLY A 222 -11.20 17.71 -25.98
CA GLY A 222 -10.49 16.70 -25.18
C GLY A 222 -8.99 16.97 -25.11
N TYR A 223 -8.39 16.70 -23.94
CA TYR A 223 -6.97 16.89 -23.71
C TYR A 223 -6.13 15.92 -24.55
N SER A 224 -6.64 14.72 -24.82
CA SER A 224 -5.99 13.72 -25.68
C SER A 224 -5.69 14.25 -27.09
N ASN A 225 -6.55 15.10 -27.63
CA ASN A 225 -6.33 15.75 -28.93
C ASN A 225 -5.42 16.98 -28.80
N ILE A 226 -5.55 17.75 -27.72
CA ILE A 226 -4.69 18.90 -27.43
C ILE A 226 -3.24 18.45 -27.33
N ALA A 227 -2.92 17.39 -26.58
CA ALA A 227 -1.54 16.92 -26.39
C ALA A 227 -0.83 16.53 -27.70
N GLN A 228 -1.55 16.07 -28.71
CA GLN A 228 -0.96 15.73 -30.02
C GLN A 228 -0.52 16.98 -30.81
N MET A 229 -1.00 18.16 -30.44
CA MET A 229 -0.71 19.42 -31.11
C MET A 229 0.55 20.11 -30.57
N PHE A 230 1.13 19.61 -29.48
CA PHE A 230 2.24 20.28 -28.78
C PHE A 230 3.41 19.34 -28.53
N GLN A 231 4.60 19.92 -28.49
CA GLN A 231 5.82 19.25 -28.06
C GLN A 231 6.39 19.88 -26.78
N PRO A 232 7.04 19.08 -25.90
CA PRO A 232 7.80 19.62 -24.78
C PRO A 232 8.78 20.72 -25.21
N GLY A 233 8.74 21.86 -24.54
CA GLY A 233 9.55 23.04 -24.81
C GLY A 233 8.85 24.12 -25.65
N GLU A 234 7.65 23.88 -26.17
CA GLU A 234 6.88 24.89 -26.89
C GLU A 234 6.22 25.90 -25.97
N ILE A 235 6.06 27.14 -26.45
CA ILE A 235 5.32 28.17 -25.72
C ILE A 235 3.83 28.01 -26.00
N VAL A 236 3.04 27.88 -24.94
CA VAL A 236 1.58 27.74 -25.01
C VAL A 236 0.89 28.91 -24.31
N GLU A 237 -0.27 29.33 -24.83
CA GLU A 237 -1.18 30.28 -24.18
C GLU A 237 -2.42 29.56 -23.66
N LEU A 238 -2.56 29.44 -22.34
CA LEU A 238 -3.79 28.94 -21.71
C LEU A 238 -4.76 30.11 -21.52
N ILE A 239 -5.96 29.99 -22.07
CA ILE A 239 -6.98 31.04 -22.05
C ILE A 239 -8.16 30.56 -21.21
N PHE A 240 -8.51 31.35 -20.19
CA PHE A 240 -9.55 31.02 -19.23
C PHE A 240 -10.86 31.78 -19.51
N GLU A 241 -11.97 31.27 -18.97
CA GLU A 241 -13.32 31.80 -19.21
C GLU A 241 -13.49 33.26 -18.79
N ASN A 242 -12.82 33.66 -17.70
CA ASN A 242 -12.83 35.02 -17.19
C ASN A 242 -11.89 35.98 -17.96
N GLY A 243 -11.36 35.57 -19.11
CA GLY A 243 -10.44 36.36 -19.93
C GLY A 243 -8.99 36.39 -19.42
N LYS A 244 -8.69 35.75 -18.26
CA LYS A 244 -7.31 35.58 -17.83
C LYS A 244 -6.55 34.69 -18.80
N LYS A 245 -5.24 34.90 -18.85
CA LYS A 245 -4.33 34.16 -19.70
C LYS A 245 -3.07 33.78 -18.94
N ILE A 246 -2.55 32.61 -19.25
CA ILE A 246 -1.20 32.20 -18.92
C ILE A 246 -0.44 32.00 -20.22
N ARG A 247 0.76 32.57 -20.32
CA ARG A 247 1.72 32.23 -21.37
C ARG A 247 2.96 31.65 -20.73
N ALA A 248 3.35 30.45 -21.15
CA ALA A 248 4.42 29.68 -20.51
C ALA A 248 5.04 28.66 -21.47
N THR A 249 6.22 28.16 -21.12
CA THR A 249 6.86 27.02 -21.79
C THR A 249 6.26 25.71 -21.27
N LEU A 250 5.65 24.91 -22.13
CA LEU A 250 5.08 23.61 -21.77
C LEU A 250 6.19 22.56 -21.64
N LYS A 251 6.50 22.12 -20.43
CA LYS A 251 7.47 21.03 -20.21
C LYS A 251 6.86 19.66 -20.38
N ASN A 252 5.67 19.48 -19.85
CA ASN A 252 4.98 18.21 -19.88
C ASN A 252 3.47 18.42 -19.80
N LEU A 253 2.73 17.58 -20.49
CA LEU A 253 1.28 17.48 -20.40
C LEU A 253 0.93 16.02 -20.15
N SER A 254 0.46 15.72 -18.94
CA SER A 254 0.00 14.38 -18.58
C SER A 254 -1.51 14.34 -18.57
N ILE A 255 -2.10 13.30 -19.17
CA ILE A 255 -3.54 13.15 -19.34
C ILE A 255 -3.99 11.89 -18.63
N SER A 256 -5.14 11.96 -18.00
CA SER A 256 -5.83 10.82 -17.42
C SER A 256 -7.20 10.65 -18.08
N GLU A 257 -7.49 9.42 -18.49
CA GLU A 257 -8.79 8.99 -19.02
C GLU A 257 -9.94 9.28 -18.04
N PRO A 258 -11.18 9.43 -18.53
CA PRO A 258 -12.35 9.55 -17.67
C PRO A 258 -12.41 8.43 -16.63
N TYR A 259 -12.66 8.78 -15.38
CA TYR A 259 -12.68 7.83 -14.27
C TYR A 259 -13.82 8.12 -13.31
N PHE A 260 -14.31 7.06 -12.64
CA PHE A 260 -15.31 7.20 -11.60
C PHE A 260 -14.67 7.68 -10.29
N ALA A 261 -15.32 8.62 -9.61
CA ALA A 261 -14.87 9.15 -8.34
C ALA A 261 -16.01 9.35 -7.34
N LEU A 262 -15.67 9.35 -6.05
CA LEU A 262 -16.57 9.73 -4.95
C LEU A 262 -16.32 11.16 -4.45
N GLY A 263 -15.14 11.73 -4.72
CA GLY A 263 -14.71 13.02 -4.15
C GLY A 263 -14.25 12.90 -2.69
N ILE A 264 -13.43 11.88 -2.38
CA ILE A 264 -12.87 11.64 -1.04
C ILE A 264 -11.35 11.60 -1.11
N TYR A 265 -10.71 12.13 -0.08
CA TYR A 265 -9.27 12.03 0.13
C TYR A 265 -9.04 11.29 1.44
N TYR A 266 -8.12 10.33 1.44
CA TYR A 266 -7.78 9.55 2.63
C TYR A 266 -6.68 10.24 3.43
N ALA A 267 -6.72 10.07 4.75
CA ALA A 267 -5.66 10.53 5.62
C ALA A 267 -4.39 9.70 5.36
N SER A 268 -3.24 10.37 5.30
CA SER A 268 -1.93 9.74 5.09
C SER A 268 -0.95 10.17 6.19
N PHE A 269 -0.59 11.44 6.19
CA PHE A 269 0.27 12.07 7.18
C PHE A 269 -0.39 13.32 7.71
N GLU A 270 -0.19 13.57 9.00
CA GLU A 270 -0.51 14.86 9.59
C GLU A 270 0.66 15.82 9.38
N PRO A 271 0.42 17.13 9.23
CA PRO A 271 1.47 18.15 9.24
C PRO A 271 2.05 18.36 10.65
N VAL A 272 2.28 17.28 11.41
CA VAL A 272 2.72 17.32 12.81
C VAL A 272 3.99 16.49 12.97
N PHE A 273 5.04 17.09 13.51
CA PHE A 273 6.28 16.40 13.81
C PHE A 273 6.07 15.33 14.89
N ASN A 274 6.56 14.13 14.64
CA ASN A 274 6.52 13.01 15.58
C ASN A 274 7.77 12.97 16.48
N THR A 275 8.90 13.47 15.99
CA THR A 275 10.20 13.48 16.70
C THR A 275 10.84 14.86 16.63
N ASP A 276 11.72 15.16 17.60
CA ASP A 276 12.60 16.33 17.54
C ASP A 276 13.58 16.19 16.36
N VAL A 277 13.66 17.21 15.51
CA VAL A 277 14.56 17.25 14.36
C VAL A 277 14.99 18.69 14.08
N GLU A 278 16.30 18.95 14.15
CA GLU A 278 16.88 20.29 13.95
C GLU A 278 16.17 21.38 14.80
N SER A 279 15.53 22.35 14.12
CA SER A 279 14.79 23.45 14.74
C SER A 279 13.35 23.09 15.12
N PHE A 280 12.86 21.93 14.68
CA PHE A 280 11.52 21.42 14.92
C PHE A 280 11.48 20.50 16.14
N LYS A 281 10.35 20.55 16.86
CA LYS A 281 10.09 19.78 18.06
C LYS A 281 8.94 18.81 17.84
N ALA A 282 8.99 17.67 18.52
CA ALA A 282 7.89 16.72 18.52
C ALA A 282 6.59 17.44 18.96
N GLY A 283 5.54 17.32 18.17
CA GLY A 283 4.26 18.00 18.37
C GLY A 283 4.12 19.35 17.66
N ASP A 284 5.17 19.91 17.05
CA ASP A 284 5.04 21.09 16.19
C ASP A 284 4.11 20.77 15.02
N ARG A 285 3.05 21.57 14.83
CA ARG A 285 2.14 21.48 13.67
C ARG A 285 2.49 22.54 12.65
N ILE A 286 2.87 22.16 11.44
CA ILE A 286 3.05 23.10 10.33
C ILE A 286 1.67 23.63 9.92
N VAL A 287 1.54 24.95 9.89
CA VAL A 287 0.30 25.63 9.49
C VAL A 287 0.46 26.46 8.23
N ARG A 288 1.69 26.88 7.92
CA ARG A 288 2.00 27.67 6.72
C ARG A 288 3.45 27.50 6.31
N VAL A 289 3.70 27.47 5.00
CA VAL A 289 5.04 27.55 4.41
C VAL A 289 5.03 28.65 3.35
N ASN A 290 5.76 29.73 3.60
CA ASN A 290 5.68 30.98 2.83
C ASN A 290 4.22 31.45 2.72
N ASP A 291 3.65 31.44 1.51
CA ASP A 291 2.25 31.82 1.24
C ASP A 291 1.30 30.61 1.17
N PHE A 292 1.81 29.39 1.32
CA PHE A 292 1.04 28.15 1.22
C PHE A 292 0.48 27.76 2.59
N LEU A 293 -0.85 27.80 2.74
CA LEU A 293 -1.54 27.38 3.95
C LEU A 293 -1.69 25.86 4.02
N ILE A 294 -1.48 25.29 5.21
CA ILE A 294 -1.58 23.85 5.45
C ILE A 294 -2.63 23.62 6.54
N ASN A 295 -3.86 23.34 6.12
CA ASN A 295 -4.97 23.13 7.05
C ASN A 295 -5.04 21.67 7.54
N ASP A 296 -4.73 20.73 6.65
CA ASP A 296 -4.88 19.30 6.88
C ASP A 296 -3.79 18.49 6.14
N GLY A 297 -3.85 17.16 6.24
CA GLY A 297 -2.88 16.24 5.64
C GLY A 297 -2.89 16.23 4.12
N LEU A 298 -4.01 16.60 3.48
CA LEU A 298 -4.09 16.72 2.03
C LEU A 298 -3.30 17.95 1.54
N ASP A 299 -3.50 19.10 2.19
CA ASP A 299 -2.71 20.31 1.89
C ASP A 299 -1.22 20.05 2.16
N PHE A 300 -0.89 19.31 3.22
CA PHE A 300 0.49 18.92 3.51
C PHE A 300 1.08 18.03 2.41
N SER A 301 0.34 17.02 1.94
CA SER A 301 0.76 16.16 0.84
C SER A 301 1.00 16.96 -0.45
N TYR A 302 0.19 17.99 -0.67
CA TYR A 302 0.34 18.92 -1.79
C TYR A 302 1.58 19.79 -1.69
N PHE A 303 1.91 20.26 -0.49
CA PHE A 303 3.16 20.94 -0.21
C PHE A 303 4.37 20.02 -0.46
N VAL A 304 4.35 18.79 0.06
CA VAL A 304 5.43 17.80 -0.14
C VAL A 304 5.62 17.46 -1.63
N GLN A 305 4.54 17.46 -2.41
CA GLN A 305 4.64 17.31 -3.86
C GLN A 305 5.31 18.52 -4.52
N GLY A 306 4.93 19.74 -4.13
CA GLY A 306 5.42 20.98 -4.72
C GLY A 306 6.82 21.40 -4.27
N ILE A 307 7.28 21.01 -3.07
CA ILE A 307 8.62 21.38 -2.59
C ILE A 307 9.73 20.74 -3.41
N SER A 308 9.48 19.59 -4.06
CA SER A 308 10.47 18.96 -4.93
C SER A 308 10.60 19.64 -6.31
N THR A 309 9.80 20.67 -6.57
CA THR A 309 9.71 21.38 -7.85
C THR A 309 10.54 22.66 -7.85
N ASP A 310 11.11 23.01 -9.01
CA ASP A 310 11.83 24.28 -9.22
C ASP A 310 10.89 25.49 -9.10
N GLN A 311 11.37 26.60 -8.55
CA GLN A 311 10.55 27.78 -8.26
C GLN A 311 9.89 28.40 -9.51
N SER A 312 10.51 28.24 -10.69
CA SER A 312 10.00 28.71 -11.98
C SER A 312 8.94 27.80 -12.59
N THR A 313 8.73 26.61 -12.02
CA THR A 313 7.80 25.61 -12.55
C THR A 313 6.44 25.71 -11.85
N MET A 314 5.37 25.64 -12.65
CA MET A 314 3.98 25.60 -12.19
C MET A 314 3.28 24.35 -12.70
N TYR A 315 2.57 23.65 -11.82
CA TYR A 315 1.69 22.56 -12.16
C TYR A 315 0.24 23.04 -12.10
N LEU A 316 -0.50 22.85 -13.18
CA LEU A 316 -1.94 23.12 -13.23
C LEU A 316 -2.70 21.80 -13.43
N TYR A 317 -3.51 21.44 -12.44
CA TYR A 317 -4.34 20.24 -12.43
C TYR A 317 -5.75 20.60 -12.84
N PHE A 318 -6.25 19.96 -13.89
CA PHE A 318 -7.60 20.15 -14.41
C PHE A 318 -8.38 18.84 -14.37
N THR A 319 -9.68 18.96 -14.11
CA THR A 319 -10.68 17.92 -14.37
C THR A 319 -11.74 18.51 -15.27
N GLY A 320 -11.83 18.00 -16.50
CA GLY A 320 -12.61 18.63 -17.56
C GLY A 320 -12.06 20.02 -17.88
N ASP A 321 -12.90 21.04 -17.79
CA ASP A 321 -12.47 22.43 -17.99
C ASP A 321 -12.03 23.13 -16.69
N THR A 322 -12.24 22.50 -15.54
CA THR A 322 -12.13 23.16 -14.24
C THR A 322 -10.75 22.98 -13.65
N LEU A 323 -10.12 24.07 -13.21
CA LEU A 323 -8.86 24.06 -12.49
C LEU A 323 -9.11 23.58 -11.06
N ASP A 324 -8.64 22.38 -10.75
CA ASP A 324 -8.73 21.81 -9.41
C ASP A 324 -7.66 22.42 -8.50
N LYS A 325 -6.45 22.61 -9.04
CA LYS A 325 -5.29 23.01 -8.26
C LYS A 325 -4.21 23.64 -9.13
N ALA A 326 -3.60 24.71 -8.61
CA ALA A 326 -2.36 25.25 -9.13
C ALA A 326 -1.27 25.12 -8.05
N LEU A 327 -0.13 24.52 -8.40
CA LEU A 327 1.05 24.46 -7.56
C LEU A 327 2.18 25.24 -8.23
N GLN A 328 2.86 26.06 -7.46
CA GLN A 328 4.11 26.69 -7.87
C GLN A 328 5.24 26.12 -7.03
N GLY A 329 6.44 25.98 -7.61
CA GLY A 329 7.62 25.58 -6.85
C GLY A 329 7.96 26.57 -5.74
N PHE A 330 8.58 26.05 -4.69
CA PHE A 330 8.95 26.84 -3.51
C PHE A 330 10.33 27.50 -3.68
N PRO A 331 10.55 28.68 -3.07
CA PRO A 331 11.85 29.34 -3.04
C PRO A 331 12.89 28.50 -2.28
N GLU A 332 14.17 28.78 -2.53
CA GLU A 332 15.29 28.09 -1.87
C GLU A 332 15.33 28.32 -0.35
N ASN A 333 14.76 29.44 0.13
CA ASN A 333 14.60 29.73 1.55
C ASN A 333 13.13 29.61 1.94
N LEU A 334 12.83 28.69 2.86
CA LEU A 334 11.48 28.44 3.34
C LEU A 334 11.26 29.19 4.65
N GLU A 335 10.15 29.92 4.72
CA GLU A 335 9.60 30.45 5.98
C GLU A 335 8.50 29.48 6.43
N ILE A 336 8.77 28.69 7.47
CA ILE A 336 7.85 27.67 7.96
C ILE A 336 7.26 28.15 9.29
N GLU A 337 5.95 28.37 9.30
CA GLU A 337 5.21 28.67 10.52
C GLU A 337 4.66 27.37 11.12
N VAL A 338 5.03 27.12 12.37
CA VAL A 338 4.53 25.99 13.15
C VAL A 338 3.79 26.46 14.39
N LEU A 339 2.77 25.72 14.82
CA LEU A 339 2.18 25.84 16.14
C LEU A 339 2.94 24.93 17.11
N ARG A 340 3.70 25.53 18.02
CA ARG A 340 4.40 24.86 19.11
C ARG A 340 3.66 25.11 20.40
N ASN A 341 3.08 24.06 20.99
CA ASN A 341 2.23 24.18 22.19
C ASN A 341 1.12 25.23 22.04
N GLY A 342 0.55 25.35 20.84
CA GLY A 342 -0.50 26.33 20.52
C GLY A 342 -0.02 27.75 20.19
N HIS A 343 1.28 28.03 20.26
CA HIS A 343 1.85 29.33 19.90
C HIS A 343 2.56 29.29 18.55
N PRO A 344 2.38 30.30 17.68
CA PRO A 344 3.06 30.36 16.39
C PRO A 344 4.56 30.60 16.58
N VAL A 345 5.37 29.82 15.89
CA VAL A 345 6.84 29.93 15.82
C VAL A 345 7.23 29.90 14.35
N ILE A 346 8.02 30.88 13.93
CA ILE A 346 8.54 30.97 12.56
C ILE A 346 9.94 30.38 12.53
N ILE A 347 10.16 29.43 11.63
CA ILE A 347 11.44 28.75 11.40
C ILE A 347 11.85 29.00 9.96
N ASN A 348 13.03 29.58 9.78
CA ASN A 348 13.62 29.76 8.45
C ASN A 348 14.62 28.64 8.19
N THR A 349 14.50 27.97 7.05
CA THR A 349 15.38 26.85 6.68
C THR A 349 15.61 26.81 5.17
N ALA A 350 16.73 26.24 4.74
CA ALA A 350 16.93 25.96 3.33
C ALA A 350 15.97 24.85 2.87
N LYS A 351 15.51 24.96 1.63
CA LYS A 351 14.65 23.97 0.96
C LYS A 351 15.27 22.57 0.94
N SER A 352 16.57 22.48 0.66
CA SER A 352 17.33 21.21 0.67
C SER A 352 17.31 20.50 2.02
N ASP A 353 17.44 21.27 3.10
CA ASP A 353 17.51 20.76 4.46
C ASP A 353 16.13 20.23 4.86
N PHE A 354 15.08 20.99 4.54
CA PHE A 354 13.72 20.53 4.79
C PHE A 354 13.33 19.30 3.95
N ILE A 355 13.75 19.22 2.68
CA ILE A 355 13.57 17.99 1.88
C ILE A 355 14.27 16.79 2.55
N SER A 356 15.45 17.01 3.13
CA SER A 356 16.17 15.97 3.87
C SER A 356 15.40 15.52 5.11
N ILE A 357 14.76 16.47 5.83
CA ILE A 357 13.85 16.17 6.93
C ILE A 357 12.65 15.34 6.44
N LEU A 358 12.00 15.73 5.34
CA LEU A 358 10.86 14.99 4.76
C LEU A 358 11.20 13.53 4.43
N GLY A 359 12.46 13.25 4.07
CA GLY A 359 12.95 11.91 3.77
C GLY A 359 13.25 11.05 5.00
N MET A 360 13.22 11.61 6.22
CA MET A 360 13.52 10.86 7.44
C MET A 360 12.36 9.92 7.82
N PRO A 361 12.65 8.67 8.20
CA PRO A 361 11.60 7.73 8.60
C PRO A 361 10.91 8.20 9.87
N ASN A 362 9.58 8.12 9.90
CA ASN A 362 8.75 8.39 11.08
C ASN A 362 8.87 9.82 11.66
N VAL A 363 9.25 10.79 10.84
CA VAL A 363 9.43 12.19 11.25
C VAL A 363 8.10 12.95 11.41
N PHE A 364 7.07 12.60 10.64
CA PHE A 364 5.70 13.12 10.77
C PHE A 364 4.77 12.05 11.33
N ARG A 365 3.72 12.48 12.03
CA ARG A 365 2.65 11.60 12.51
C ARG A 365 1.83 11.06 11.34
N GLN A 366 1.36 9.83 11.47
CA GLN A 366 0.41 9.23 10.53
C GLN A 366 -0.98 9.83 10.77
N GLY A 367 -1.74 10.04 9.69
CA GLY A 367 -3.12 10.54 9.76
C GLY A 367 -4.17 9.48 10.08
N PHE A 368 -3.73 8.27 10.45
CA PHE A 368 -4.60 7.12 10.73
C PHE A 368 -4.02 6.32 11.90
N ASN A 369 -4.90 5.58 12.60
CA ASN A 369 -4.47 4.58 13.57
C ASN A 369 -4.45 3.19 12.95
N TYR A 370 -4.11 2.20 13.76
CA TYR A 370 -4.25 0.79 13.40
C TYR A 370 -5.43 0.18 14.14
N TRP A 371 -6.22 -0.61 13.44
CA TRP A 371 -7.27 -1.43 14.03
C TRP A 371 -6.85 -2.91 14.01
N TYR A 372 -7.35 -3.66 14.98
CA TYR A 372 -6.98 -5.05 15.21
C TYR A 372 -8.20 -5.96 15.12
N PRO A 373 -8.04 -7.22 14.67
CA PRO A 373 -9.12 -8.20 14.72
C PRO A 373 -9.62 -8.38 16.16
N GLY A 374 -10.94 -8.41 16.36
CA GLY A 374 -11.54 -8.55 17.69
C GLY A 374 -11.42 -9.97 18.27
N ASN A 375 -11.15 -10.97 17.42
CA ASN A 375 -10.97 -12.37 17.84
C ASN A 375 -10.15 -13.19 16.82
N VAL A 376 -9.80 -14.42 17.19
CA VAL A 376 -8.96 -15.33 16.39
C VAL A 376 -9.60 -15.70 15.05
N PHE A 377 -10.92 -15.90 15.00
CA PHE A 377 -11.61 -16.24 13.75
C PHE A 377 -11.61 -15.07 12.76
N GLU A 378 -11.82 -13.86 13.27
CA GLU A 378 -11.70 -12.64 12.49
C GLU A 378 -10.27 -12.44 12.00
N ALA A 379 -9.25 -12.67 12.84
CA ALA A 379 -7.85 -12.59 12.45
C ALA A 379 -7.52 -13.54 11.30
N PHE A 380 -8.02 -14.78 11.36
CA PHE A 380 -7.85 -15.75 10.28
C PHE A 380 -8.58 -15.31 9.00
N SER A 381 -9.84 -14.86 9.11
CA SER A 381 -10.62 -14.35 7.97
C SER A 381 -9.94 -13.18 7.28
N LEU A 382 -9.43 -12.22 8.06
CA LEU A 382 -8.71 -11.05 7.56
C LEU A 382 -7.35 -11.41 6.99
N GLY A 383 -6.60 -12.32 7.63
CA GLY A 383 -5.34 -12.83 7.10
C GLY A 383 -5.50 -13.48 5.73
N VAL A 384 -6.54 -14.30 5.55
CA VAL A 384 -6.87 -14.90 4.24
C VAL A 384 -7.25 -13.82 3.24
N LYS A 385 -8.11 -12.86 3.60
CA LYS A 385 -8.50 -11.75 2.72
C LYS A 385 -7.28 -10.93 2.29
N TRP A 386 -6.40 -10.60 3.23
CA TRP A 386 -5.19 -9.82 2.98
C TRP A 386 -4.24 -10.55 2.03
N ALA A 387 -3.98 -11.84 2.28
CA ALA A 387 -3.16 -12.67 1.39
C ALA A 387 -3.74 -12.74 -0.03
N MET A 388 -5.06 -12.92 -0.16
CA MET A 388 -5.74 -12.97 -1.45
C MET A 388 -5.71 -11.64 -2.20
N GLU A 389 -5.71 -10.51 -1.48
CA GLU A 389 -5.66 -9.20 -2.11
C GLU A 389 -4.27 -8.87 -2.65
N LEU A 390 -3.22 -9.26 -1.93
CA LEU A 390 -1.83 -9.16 -2.41
C LEU A 390 -1.53 -10.02 -3.64
N LEU A 391 -2.32 -11.07 -3.89
CA LEU A 391 -2.19 -11.89 -5.10
C LEU A 391 -2.88 -11.26 -6.33
N ARG A 392 -3.69 -10.22 -6.12
CA ARG A 392 -4.41 -9.52 -7.20
C ARG A 392 -3.70 -8.26 -7.68
N THR A 393 -2.81 -7.71 -6.85
CA THR A 393 -1.88 -6.62 -7.19
C THR A 393 -0.71 -7.17 -7.97
#